data_AF-A0A7Z9RIQ5-F1
#
_entry.id   AF-A0A7Z9RIQ5-F1
#
_cell.length_a   1.000
_cell.length_b   1.000
_cell.length_c   1.000
_cell.angle_alpha   90.00
_cell.angle_beta   90.00
_cell.angle_gamma   90.00
#
_symmetry.space_group_name_H-M   'P 1'
#
loop_
_entity.id
_entity.type
_entity.pdbx_description
1 polymer ?
#
loop_
_entity_poly.entity_id
_entity_poly.type
_entity_poly.pdbx_seq_one_letter_code
_entity_poly.pdbx_strand_id
1 'polypeptide(L)'
;MSTNFEFEVSTDASAALQTGSNVYGLGIGGTATESPTITYTPLQGDQFVKQLLSPMRLSTVLLLYHSGWAIDRILNVTVQYLNGIPNAPSASGPTPAEAPEYGDFHRITDLLRILQKRGDVTLGQTEGSDASESLVLRIAPRAVDSPAGRQLIGHLRLPPGQTDYVFTPTADPNNVGEASIVMRSLMASLFYVSQGVQPPAEDETRGRVTVTRDANGQPFDWKQMTGDVMQIRSSGDKPESAAVRVRYRGTWFYIDDSDLTSKSTFALLMNLFALQAGDIPTTAPVLTLPVAR
;
A
#
# COMPACT_ATOMS: atom_id res chain seq x y z
N MET A 1 24.45 12.59 1.49
CA MET A 1 24.80 13.29 2.73
C MET A 1 26.01 14.16 2.42
N SER A 2 25.89 15.49 2.55
CA SER A 2 27.02 16.41 2.43
C SER A 2 27.15 17.16 3.74
N THR A 3 28.29 17.00 4.41
CA THR A 3 28.60 17.66 5.68
C THR A 3 29.38 18.92 5.38
N ASN A 4 28.92 20.08 5.84
CA ASN A 4 29.69 21.30 5.84
C ASN A 4 30.27 21.53 7.24
N PHE A 5 31.57 21.83 7.32
CA PHE A 5 32.25 22.19 8.56
C PHE A 5 32.56 23.69 8.52
N GLU A 6 32.12 24.41 9.54
CA GLU A 6 32.49 25.80 9.79
C GLU A 6 33.34 25.85 11.05
N PHE A 7 34.51 26.51 10.97
CA PHE A 7 35.42 26.71 12.09
C PHE A 7 35.31 28.16 12.55
N GLU A 8 34.76 28.37 13.74
CA GLU A 8 34.72 29.69 14.38
C GLU A 8 35.72 29.72 15.55
N VAL A 9 36.64 30.70 15.53
CA VAL A 9 37.65 30.89 16.59
C VAL A 9 37.22 32.08 17.44
N SER A 10 36.55 31.81 18.56
CA SER A 10 36.22 32.84 19.55
C SER A 10 37.31 32.90 20.63
N THR A 11 37.97 34.06 20.75
CA THR A 11 38.92 34.33 21.84
C THR A 11 38.21 34.99 23.02
N ASP A 12 37.67 34.18 23.94
CA ASP A 12 37.24 34.63 25.26
C ASP A 12 38.14 34.04 26.34
N ALA A 13 38.99 34.88 26.92
CA ALA A 13 39.88 34.51 28.01
C ALA A 13 39.14 34.60 29.34
N SER A 14 38.71 33.46 29.89
CA SER A 14 38.35 33.36 31.30
C SER A 14 39.14 32.21 31.95
N ALA A 15 39.90 32.56 33.00
CA ALA A 15 40.74 31.63 33.74
C ALA A 15 39.99 31.14 34.97
N ALA A 16 39.72 29.84 35.04
CA ALA A 16 39.33 29.15 36.26
C ALA A 16 40.35 28.04 36.54
N LEU A 17 40.94 28.06 37.74
CA LEU A 17 41.94 27.10 38.20
C LEU A 17 41.33 26.14 39.23
N GLN A 18 41.86 24.91 39.21
CA GLN A 18 41.87 23.83 40.21
C GLN A 18 40.90 22.66 39.94
N THR A 19 41.27 21.38 40.11
CA THR A 19 42.54 20.70 40.48
C THR A 19 42.37 19.22 40.13
N GLY A 20 43.25 18.62 39.33
CA GLY A 20 43.25 17.19 39.01
C GLY A 20 44.34 16.82 38.00
N SER A 21 45.15 15.81 38.32
CA SER A 21 46.44 15.52 37.68
C SER A 21 46.31 14.80 36.32
N ASN A 22 46.30 15.57 35.23
CA ASN A 22 47.02 15.33 33.96
C ASN A 22 46.41 16.15 32.82
N VAL A 23 46.90 17.36 32.58
CA VAL A 23 46.79 18.02 31.26
C VAL A 23 48.00 18.94 31.07
N TYR A 24 49.00 18.48 30.32
CA TYR A 24 49.86 19.37 29.54
C TYR A 24 49.41 19.22 28.09
N GLY A 25 48.54 20.14 27.67
CA GLY A 25 48.07 20.29 26.30
C GLY A 25 47.55 21.70 26.15
N LEU A 26 48.37 22.56 25.54
CA LEU A 26 48.03 23.92 25.14
C LEU A 26 46.69 23.94 24.40
N GLY A 27 45.82 24.85 24.82
CA GLY A 27 44.44 24.96 24.37
C GLY A 27 44.31 25.25 22.88
N ILE A 28 43.50 24.42 22.23
CA ILE A 28 42.62 24.80 21.12
C ILE A 28 41.30 24.09 21.41
N GLY A 29 40.42 24.75 22.16
CA GLY A 29 39.04 24.29 22.35
C GLY A 29 38.26 24.57 21.06
N GLY A 30 38.29 23.64 20.12
CA GLY A 30 37.38 23.69 18.97
C GLY A 30 36.05 23.06 19.35
N THR A 31 35.01 23.87 19.51
CA THR A 31 33.63 23.37 19.54
C THR A 31 33.17 23.13 18.10
N ALA A 32 33.16 21.87 17.66
CA ALA A 32 32.53 21.51 16.39
C ALA A 32 31.00 21.51 16.60
N THR A 33 30.34 22.58 16.18
CA THR A 33 28.88 22.67 16.22
C THR A 33 28.32 22.00 14.96
N GLU A 34 27.82 20.78 15.08
CA GLU A 34 27.07 20.12 14.02
C GLU A 34 25.65 20.72 13.99
N SER A 35 25.38 21.61 13.05
CA SER A 35 24.03 22.08 12.78
C SER A 35 23.32 21.05 11.90
N PRO A 36 22.32 20.29 12.41
CA PRO A 36 21.56 19.39 11.56
C PRO A 36 20.84 20.24 10.51
N THR A 37 21.29 20.12 9.27
CA THR A 37 20.60 20.74 8.14
C THR A 37 19.36 19.90 7.89
N ILE A 38 18.20 20.37 8.36
CA ILE A 38 16.92 19.78 7.96
C ILE A 38 16.69 20.21 6.52
N THR A 39 17.08 19.35 5.57
CA THR A 39 16.74 19.55 4.17
C THR A 39 15.24 19.31 4.01
N TYR A 40 14.48 20.40 3.97
CA TYR A 40 13.11 20.36 3.46
C TYR A 40 13.17 20.31 1.94
N THR A 41 12.93 19.15 1.36
CA THR A 41 12.55 19.07 -0.05
C THR A 41 11.04 19.23 -0.08
N PRO A 42 10.48 20.42 -0.41
CA PRO A 42 9.05 20.53 -0.59
C PRO A 42 8.65 19.54 -1.69
N LEU A 43 7.80 18.57 -1.34
CA LEU A 43 7.18 17.65 -2.28
C LEU A 43 6.59 18.50 -3.40
N GLN A 44 7.18 18.40 -4.59
CA GLN A 44 6.73 19.11 -5.77
C GLN A 44 5.32 18.58 -6.08
N GLY A 45 4.28 19.38 -5.78
CA GLY A 45 2.89 18.92 -5.69
C GLY A 45 2.46 18.03 -6.87
N ASP A 46 2.89 18.36 -8.08
CA ASP A 46 2.54 17.62 -9.29
C ASP A 46 3.16 16.21 -9.37
N GLN A 47 4.41 16.01 -8.94
CA GLN A 47 5.06 14.69 -9.00
C GLN A 47 4.45 13.72 -7.99
N PHE A 48 4.18 14.21 -6.78
CA PHE A 48 3.49 13.43 -5.75
C PHE A 48 2.06 13.05 -6.19
N VAL A 49 1.30 14.01 -6.73
CA VAL A 49 -0.04 13.74 -7.27
C VAL A 49 0.02 12.74 -8.43
N LYS A 50 0.99 12.89 -9.34
CA LYS A 50 1.19 11.91 -10.43
C LYS A 50 1.44 10.51 -9.87
N GLN A 51 2.32 10.34 -8.88
CA GLN A 51 2.58 9.04 -8.27
C GLN A 51 1.34 8.43 -7.58
N LEU A 52 0.54 9.24 -6.90
CA LEU A 52 -0.72 8.74 -6.29
C LEU A 52 -1.72 8.23 -7.33
N LEU A 53 -1.68 8.78 -8.54
CA LEU A 53 -2.58 8.45 -9.64
C LEU A 53 -2.01 7.38 -10.58
N SER A 54 -0.70 7.21 -10.64
CA SER A 54 -0.05 6.17 -11.43
C SER A 54 -0.30 4.77 -10.84
N PRO A 55 -0.49 3.74 -11.68
CA PRO A 55 -0.54 2.35 -11.23
C PRO A 55 0.70 1.99 -10.38
N MET A 56 0.48 1.23 -9.32
CA MET A 56 1.57 0.67 -8.52
C MET A 56 2.43 -0.28 -9.35
N ARG A 57 3.74 -0.33 -9.06
CA ARG A 57 4.67 -1.26 -9.71
C ARG A 57 4.44 -2.69 -9.21
N LEU A 58 4.71 -3.68 -10.06
CA LEU A 58 4.63 -5.10 -9.67
C LEU A 58 5.64 -5.47 -8.57
N SER A 59 6.79 -4.78 -8.54
CA SER A 59 7.80 -4.93 -7.49
C SER A 59 7.25 -4.64 -6.07
N THR A 60 6.26 -3.75 -5.95
CA THR A 60 5.57 -3.48 -4.68
C THR A 60 4.84 -4.71 -4.15
N VAL A 61 4.19 -5.50 -5.03
CA VAL A 61 3.51 -6.75 -4.65
C VAL A 61 4.51 -7.76 -4.10
N LEU A 62 5.67 -7.90 -4.77
CA LEU A 62 6.72 -8.81 -4.34
C LEU A 62 7.36 -8.39 -3.02
N LEU A 63 7.63 -7.11 -2.83
CA LEU A 63 8.17 -6.57 -1.58
C LEU A 63 7.20 -6.83 -0.40
N LEU A 64 5.91 -6.60 -0.61
CA LEU A 64 4.89 -6.90 0.39
C LEU A 64 4.76 -8.41 0.66
N TYR A 65 4.77 -9.22 -0.40
CA TYR A 65 4.71 -10.67 -0.26
C TYR A 65 5.89 -11.22 0.57
N HIS A 66 7.12 -10.77 0.27
CA HIS A 66 8.31 -11.19 1.02
C HIS A 66 8.41 -10.59 2.43
N SER A 67 7.71 -9.49 2.72
CA SER A 67 7.57 -8.97 4.10
C SER A 67 6.46 -9.67 4.91
N GLY A 68 5.89 -10.75 4.38
CA GLY A 68 4.98 -11.64 5.12
C GLY A 68 3.50 -11.28 5.00
N TRP A 69 3.13 -10.36 4.11
CA TRP A 69 1.73 -10.03 3.87
C TRP A 69 0.98 -11.20 3.20
N ALA A 70 -0.31 -11.29 3.51
CA ALA A 70 -1.19 -12.30 2.94
C ALA A 70 -1.46 -12.01 1.46
N ILE A 71 -1.29 -13.00 0.59
CA ILE A 71 -1.37 -12.80 -0.87
C ILE A 71 -2.74 -12.27 -1.32
N ASP A 72 -3.80 -12.79 -0.71
CA ASP A 72 -5.19 -12.35 -0.90
C ASP A 72 -5.35 -10.87 -0.60
N ARG A 73 -4.85 -10.41 0.54
CA ARG A 73 -4.97 -9.00 0.94
C ARG A 73 -4.20 -8.07 0.03
N ILE A 74 -2.97 -8.44 -0.36
CA ILE A 74 -2.18 -7.64 -1.31
C ILE A 74 -2.96 -7.52 -2.62
N LEU A 75 -3.33 -8.64 -3.24
CA LEU A 75 -3.97 -8.63 -4.55
C LEU A 75 -5.35 -7.96 -4.53
N ASN A 76 -6.17 -8.20 -3.51
CA ASN A 76 -7.48 -7.56 -3.37
C ASN A 76 -7.38 -6.04 -3.30
N VAL A 77 -6.32 -5.49 -2.68
CA VAL A 77 -6.12 -4.05 -2.56
C VAL A 77 -5.43 -3.47 -3.80
N THR A 78 -4.40 -4.13 -4.32
CA THR A 78 -3.48 -3.53 -5.30
C THR A 78 -3.77 -3.87 -6.76
N VAL A 79 -4.53 -4.92 -7.06
CA VAL A 79 -4.81 -5.37 -8.44
C VAL A 79 -6.22 -4.99 -8.84
N GLN A 80 -6.38 -4.44 -10.04
CA GLN A 80 -7.67 -4.08 -10.63
C GLN A 80 -8.20 -5.16 -11.59
N TYR A 81 -7.31 -5.75 -12.38
CA TYR A 81 -7.64 -6.89 -13.25
C TYR A 81 -6.53 -7.93 -13.20
N LEU A 82 -6.91 -9.20 -13.22
CA LEU A 82 -5.98 -10.32 -13.31
C LEU A 82 -6.45 -11.26 -14.40
N ASN A 83 -5.68 -11.34 -15.48
CA ASN A 83 -6.01 -12.04 -16.71
C ASN A 83 -7.43 -11.73 -17.25
N GLY A 84 -7.77 -10.44 -17.29
CA GLY A 84 -9.10 -9.95 -17.68
C GLY A 84 -10.21 -10.14 -16.66
N ILE A 85 -9.92 -10.72 -15.48
CA ILE A 85 -10.90 -10.94 -14.42
C ILE A 85 -10.97 -9.69 -13.54
N PRO A 86 -12.15 -9.05 -13.42
CA PRO A 86 -12.29 -7.78 -12.72
C PRO A 86 -12.24 -7.95 -11.21
N ASN A 87 -11.47 -7.08 -10.55
CA ASN A 87 -11.54 -6.82 -9.12
C ASN A 87 -12.22 -5.45 -8.90
N ALA A 88 -13.54 -5.40 -8.98
CA ALA A 88 -14.36 -4.22 -8.74
C ALA A 88 -13.79 -2.91 -9.33
N PRO A 89 -13.52 -2.85 -10.65
CA PRO A 89 -12.93 -1.67 -11.28
C PRO A 89 -13.79 -0.41 -11.08
N SER A 90 -15.12 -0.54 -11.12
CA SER A 90 -16.06 0.57 -10.87
C SER A 90 -16.03 1.09 -9.43
N ALA A 91 -15.53 0.29 -8.47
CA ALA A 91 -15.32 0.68 -7.07
C ALA A 91 -13.94 1.32 -6.82
N SER A 92 -13.08 1.43 -7.85
CA SER A 92 -11.75 2.06 -7.76
C SER A 92 -11.81 3.60 -7.92
N GLY A 93 -13.01 4.18 -7.88
CA GLY A 93 -13.29 5.61 -7.94
C GLY A 93 -14.47 5.98 -7.02
N PRO A 94 -15.27 7.00 -7.37
CA PRO A 94 -16.51 7.31 -6.65
C PRO A 94 -17.42 6.07 -6.53
N THR A 95 -18.16 5.97 -5.42
CA THR A 95 -19.06 4.83 -5.16
C THR A 95 -20.03 4.62 -6.33
N PRO A 96 -20.04 3.42 -6.96
CA PRO A 96 -20.85 3.14 -8.13
C PRO A 96 -22.34 3.00 -7.78
N ALA A 97 -23.21 3.31 -8.74
CA ALA A 97 -24.65 3.11 -8.60
C ALA A 97 -25.05 1.63 -8.69
N GLU A 98 -24.27 0.83 -9.40
CA GLU A 98 -24.51 -0.61 -9.63
C GLU A 98 -23.41 -1.44 -8.97
N ALA A 99 -23.79 -2.63 -8.49
CA ALA A 99 -22.88 -3.56 -7.82
C ALA A 99 -21.70 -3.93 -8.75
N PRO A 100 -20.45 -3.82 -8.27
CA PRO A 100 -19.27 -4.13 -9.07
C PRO A 100 -19.12 -5.64 -9.32
N GLU A 101 -18.36 -5.98 -10.36
CA GLU A 101 -17.91 -7.37 -10.61
C GLU A 101 -16.64 -7.67 -9.81
N TYR A 102 -16.69 -8.64 -8.88
CA TYR A 102 -15.55 -9.03 -8.05
C TYR A 102 -15.51 -10.51 -7.65
N GLY A 103 -16.62 -11.24 -7.78
CA GLY A 103 -16.78 -12.56 -7.17
C GLY A 103 -15.76 -13.61 -7.62
N ASP A 104 -15.43 -13.66 -8.92
CA ASP A 104 -14.43 -14.60 -9.42
C ASP A 104 -13.01 -14.22 -8.97
N PHE A 105 -12.70 -12.93 -8.90
CA PHE A 105 -11.41 -12.45 -8.38
C PHE A 105 -11.23 -12.82 -6.91
N HIS A 106 -12.28 -12.70 -6.09
CA HIS A 106 -12.25 -13.10 -4.69
C HIS A 106 -12.03 -14.61 -4.51
N ARG A 107 -12.72 -15.43 -5.31
CA ARG A 107 -12.47 -16.88 -5.34
C ARG A 107 -11.01 -17.21 -5.66
N ILE A 108 -10.41 -16.49 -6.61
CA ILE A 108 -9.00 -16.64 -6.97
C ILE A 108 -8.09 -16.29 -5.79
N THR A 109 -8.31 -15.16 -5.12
CA THR A 109 -7.48 -14.73 -3.99
C THR A 109 -7.63 -15.67 -2.79
N ASP A 110 -8.83 -16.19 -2.53
CA ASP A 110 -9.07 -17.23 -1.53
C ASP A 110 -8.30 -18.52 -1.81
N LEU A 111 -8.34 -19.00 -3.06
CA LEU A 111 -7.60 -20.19 -3.49
C LEU A 111 -6.08 -19.97 -3.37
N LEU A 112 -5.58 -18.80 -3.78
CA LEU A 112 -4.19 -18.42 -3.59
C LEU A 112 -3.81 -18.42 -2.11
N ARG A 113 -4.66 -17.90 -1.23
CA ARG A 113 -4.41 -17.89 0.22
C ARG A 113 -4.38 -19.29 0.81
N ILE A 114 -5.28 -20.18 0.38
CA ILE A 114 -5.29 -21.59 0.78
C ILE A 114 -3.97 -22.26 0.39
N LEU A 115 -3.53 -22.10 -0.86
CA LEU A 115 -2.28 -22.68 -1.36
C LEU A 115 -1.05 -22.04 -0.68
N GLN A 116 -1.06 -20.73 -0.42
CA GLN A 116 0.02 -20.03 0.29
C GLN A 116 0.21 -20.58 1.70
N LYS A 117 -0.88 -20.79 2.45
CA LYS A 117 -0.82 -21.37 3.81
C LYS A 117 -0.26 -22.79 3.83
N ARG A 118 -0.35 -23.53 2.72
CA ARG A 118 0.21 -24.89 2.56
C ARG A 118 1.66 -24.89 2.04
N GLY A 119 2.20 -23.72 1.68
CA GLY A 119 3.50 -23.61 1.01
C GLY A 119 3.48 -24.14 -0.43
N ASP A 120 2.29 -24.20 -1.04
CA ASP A 120 2.09 -24.76 -2.39
C ASP A 120 2.09 -23.68 -3.48
N VAL A 121 2.13 -22.40 -3.10
CA VAL A 121 2.24 -21.29 -4.05
C VAL A 121 3.29 -20.28 -3.58
N THR A 122 4.04 -19.73 -4.54
CA THR A 122 4.95 -18.61 -4.30
C THR A 122 4.85 -17.57 -5.40
N LEU A 123 5.12 -16.31 -5.05
CA LEU A 123 5.32 -15.24 -6.01
C LEU A 123 6.83 -14.99 -6.17
N GLY A 124 7.25 -14.73 -7.41
CA GLY A 124 8.62 -14.39 -7.73
C GLY A 124 8.73 -13.56 -9.00
N GLN A 125 9.93 -13.52 -9.54
CA GLN A 125 10.27 -12.80 -10.77
C GLN A 125 10.79 -13.79 -11.81
N THR A 126 10.72 -13.38 -13.07
CA THR A 126 11.39 -14.06 -14.17
C THR A 126 12.89 -13.79 -14.07
N GLU A 127 13.73 -14.81 -14.26
CA GLU A 127 15.18 -14.62 -14.24
C GLU A 127 15.62 -13.64 -15.34
N GLY A 128 16.37 -12.59 -14.96
CA GLY A 128 16.88 -11.58 -15.89
C GLY A 128 15.88 -10.50 -16.31
N SER A 129 14.64 -10.51 -15.81
CA SER A 129 13.64 -9.42 -16.00
C SER A 129 13.64 -8.49 -14.79
N ASP A 130 13.28 -7.22 -14.99
CA ASP A 130 13.05 -6.31 -13.87
C ASP A 130 11.78 -6.75 -13.11
N ALA A 131 11.85 -6.70 -11.77
CA ALA A 131 10.75 -6.87 -10.84
C ALA A 131 9.51 -6.01 -11.15
N SER A 132 9.73 -4.90 -11.88
CA SER A 132 8.69 -3.98 -12.30
C SER A 132 7.90 -4.46 -13.53
N GLU A 133 8.44 -5.41 -14.29
CA GLU A 133 7.93 -5.83 -15.61
C GLU A 133 7.12 -7.13 -15.56
N SER A 134 7.45 -8.04 -14.65
CA SER A 134 6.76 -9.34 -14.55
C SER A 134 6.60 -9.84 -13.12
N LEU A 135 5.51 -10.58 -12.89
CA LEU A 135 5.22 -11.29 -11.66
C LEU A 135 5.02 -12.77 -12.02
N VAL A 136 5.80 -13.67 -11.43
CA VAL A 136 5.67 -15.12 -11.67
C VAL A 136 4.92 -15.76 -10.52
N LEU A 137 3.79 -16.37 -10.83
CA LEU A 137 3.06 -17.25 -9.93
C LEU A 137 3.59 -18.67 -10.10
N ARG A 138 4.22 -19.22 -9.05
CA ARG A 138 4.69 -20.60 -9.03
C ARG A 138 3.78 -21.46 -8.17
N ILE A 139 3.22 -22.51 -8.75
CA ILE A 139 2.42 -23.54 -8.09
C ILE A 139 3.29 -24.79 -7.97
N ALA A 140 3.41 -25.32 -6.75
CA ALA A 140 4.16 -26.55 -6.52
C ALA A 140 3.61 -27.69 -7.39
N PRO A 141 4.45 -28.57 -7.97
CA PRO A 141 3.98 -29.65 -8.86
C PRO A 141 2.88 -30.53 -8.25
N ARG A 142 2.98 -30.82 -6.95
CA ARG A 142 1.98 -31.59 -6.18
C ARG A 142 0.62 -30.90 -6.05
N ALA A 143 0.57 -29.59 -6.24
CA ALA A 143 -0.60 -28.76 -6.05
C ALA A 143 -1.31 -28.38 -7.36
N VAL A 144 -0.62 -28.42 -8.50
CA VAL A 144 -1.20 -28.14 -9.84
C VAL A 144 -2.47 -28.96 -10.08
N ASP A 145 -2.40 -30.26 -9.79
CA ASP A 145 -3.50 -31.21 -9.96
C ASP A 145 -4.42 -31.37 -8.75
N SER A 146 -4.14 -30.65 -7.65
CA SER A 146 -5.04 -30.65 -6.50
C SER A 146 -6.38 -29.98 -6.84
N PRO A 147 -7.46 -30.24 -6.10
CA PRO A 147 -8.75 -29.57 -6.33
C PRO A 147 -8.63 -28.04 -6.33
N ALA A 148 -7.85 -27.47 -5.40
CA ALA A 148 -7.63 -26.03 -5.31
C ALA A 148 -6.77 -25.49 -6.47
N GLY A 149 -5.73 -26.23 -6.89
CA GLY A 149 -4.87 -25.84 -8.02
C GLY A 149 -5.64 -25.83 -9.34
N ARG A 150 -6.44 -26.87 -9.62
CA ARG A 150 -7.27 -26.93 -10.82
C ARG A 150 -8.33 -25.83 -10.86
N GLN A 151 -8.97 -25.55 -9.72
CA GLN A 151 -9.92 -24.43 -9.61
C GLN A 151 -9.22 -23.09 -9.87
N LEU A 152 -8.04 -22.87 -9.29
CA LEU A 152 -7.27 -21.64 -9.48
C LEU A 152 -6.89 -21.43 -10.95
N ILE A 153 -6.31 -22.46 -11.58
CA ILE A 153 -5.92 -22.44 -13.00
C ILE A 153 -7.16 -22.20 -13.89
N GLY A 154 -8.27 -22.87 -13.59
CA GLY A 154 -9.52 -22.72 -14.34
C GLY A 154 -10.12 -21.32 -14.21
N HIS A 155 -10.20 -20.77 -12.99
CA HIS A 155 -10.70 -19.42 -12.76
C HIS A 155 -9.81 -18.36 -13.41
N LEU A 156 -8.48 -18.51 -13.31
CA LEU A 156 -7.52 -17.62 -13.97
C LEU A 156 -7.43 -17.81 -15.49
N ARG A 157 -8.11 -18.81 -16.05
CA ARG A 157 -8.08 -19.13 -17.49
C ARG A 157 -6.66 -19.40 -18.00
N LEU A 158 -5.86 -20.07 -17.17
CA LEU A 158 -4.47 -20.39 -17.48
C LEU A 158 -4.34 -21.76 -18.14
N PRO A 159 -3.31 -21.99 -18.97
CA PRO A 159 -3.06 -23.31 -19.53
C PRO A 159 -2.78 -24.35 -18.43
N PRO A 160 -3.44 -25.52 -18.46
CA PRO A 160 -3.26 -26.54 -17.43
C PRO A 160 -1.88 -27.22 -17.54
N GLY A 161 -1.43 -27.82 -16.44
CA GLY A 161 -0.23 -28.65 -16.40
C GLY A 161 1.09 -27.89 -16.31
N GLN A 162 1.05 -26.56 -16.19
CA GLN A 162 2.24 -25.73 -15.94
C GLN A 162 2.39 -25.46 -14.43
N THR A 163 3.61 -25.22 -13.99
CA THR A 163 3.92 -24.83 -12.60
C THR A 163 4.14 -23.33 -12.47
N ASP A 164 4.57 -22.67 -13.54
CA ASP A 164 5.00 -21.28 -13.52
C ASP A 164 4.14 -20.49 -14.52
N TYR A 165 3.55 -19.40 -14.05
CA TYR A 165 2.66 -18.54 -14.83
C TYR A 165 3.14 -17.10 -14.72
N VAL A 166 3.42 -16.46 -15.86
CA VAL A 166 3.95 -15.10 -15.92
C VAL A 166 2.82 -14.10 -16.09
N PHE A 167 2.76 -13.12 -15.19
CA PHE A 167 1.84 -11.99 -15.26
C PHE A 167 2.60 -10.71 -15.62
N THR A 168 2.13 -10.00 -16.65
CA THR A 168 2.73 -8.74 -17.13
C THR A 168 1.64 -7.68 -17.40
N PRO A 169 1.92 -6.38 -17.25
CA PRO A 169 0.98 -5.32 -17.61
C PRO A 169 0.60 -5.30 -19.08
N THR A 170 1.49 -5.79 -19.95
CA THR A 170 1.33 -5.82 -21.41
C THR A 170 1.48 -7.23 -21.95
N ALA A 171 0.58 -8.14 -21.57
CA ALA A 171 0.61 -9.52 -22.03
C ALA A 171 0.41 -9.59 -23.55
N ASP A 172 1.28 -10.33 -24.25
CA ASP A 172 1.09 -10.63 -25.67
C ASP A 172 -0.10 -11.60 -25.83
N PRO A 173 -1.19 -11.21 -26.53
CA PRO A 173 -2.32 -12.10 -26.77
C PRO A 173 -1.97 -13.40 -27.50
N ASN A 174 -0.84 -13.44 -28.20
CA ASN A 174 -0.37 -14.65 -28.90
C ASN A 174 0.53 -15.53 -28.03
N ASN A 175 1.02 -15.02 -26.90
CA ASN A 175 1.83 -15.79 -25.97
C ASN A 175 0.94 -16.46 -24.91
N VAL A 176 0.61 -17.72 -25.14
CA VAL A 176 -0.23 -18.53 -24.23
C VAL A 176 0.39 -18.71 -22.84
N GLY A 177 1.69 -18.42 -22.68
CA GLY A 177 2.40 -18.45 -21.39
C GLY A 177 2.32 -17.15 -20.58
N GLU A 178 1.79 -16.07 -21.15
CA GLU A 178 1.63 -14.79 -20.48
C GLU A 178 0.18 -14.51 -20.12
N ALA A 179 -0.02 -13.93 -18.94
CA ALA A 179 -1.31 -13.46 -18.45
C ALA A 179 -1.22 -11.96 -18.14
N SER A 180 -2.32 -11.25 -18.34
CA SER A 180 -2.36 -9.80 -18.05
C SER A 180 -2.51 -9.52 -16.57
N ILE A 181 -1.90 -8.45 -16.07
CA ILE A 181 -2.17 -7.91 -14.73
C ILE A 181 -2.26 -6.40 -14.76
N VAL A 182 -3.35 -5.84 -14.25
CA VAL A 182 -3.55 -4.39 -14.17
C VAL A 182 -3.52 -3.98 -12.72
N MET A 183 -2.55 -3.15 -12.36
CA MET A 183 -2.38 -2.63 -11.01
C MET A 183 -3.26 -1.41 -10.79
N ARG A 184 -3.80 -1.27 -9.57
CA ARG A 184 -4.41 -0.03 -9.09
C ARG A 184 -3.32 0.99 -8.79
N SER A 185 -3.67 2.27 -8.90
CA SER A 185 -2.92 3.33 -8.23
C SER A 185 -3.19 3.32 -6.73
N LEU A 186 -2.41 4.07 -5.96
CA LEU A 186 -2.68 4.22 -4.53
C LEU A 186 -4.04 4.89 -4.31
N MET A 187 -4.38 5.91 -5.11
CA MET A 187 -5.69 6.56 -5.06
C MET A 187 -6.84 5.56 -5.35
N ALA A 188 -6.70 4.74 -6.39
CA ALA A 188 -7.69 3.71 -6.72
C ALA A 188 -7.85 2.66 -5.60
N SER A 189 -6.75 2.32 -4.92
CA SER A 189 -6.77 1.41 -3.77
C SER A 189 -7.50 2.02 -2.58
N LEU A 190 -7.30 3.32 -2.33
CA LEU A 190 -8.04 4.07 -1.30
C LEU A 190 -9.53 4.13 -1.61
N PHE A 191 -9.92 4.37 -2.87
CA PHE A 191 -11.32 4.34 -3.29
C PHE A 191 -11.94 2.96 -3.10
N TYR A 192 -11.25 1.90 -3.51
CA TYR A 192 -11.72 0.53 -3.32
C TYR A 192 -11.95 0.21 -1.83
N VAL A 193 -10.99 0.54 -0.98
CA VAL A 193 -11.08 0.31 0.46
C VAL A 193 -12.15 1.21 1.11
N SER A 194 -12.37 2.43 0.58
CA SER A 194 -13.39 3.35 1.10
C SER A 194 -14.83 2.85 0.91
N GLN A 195 -15.07 1.89 0.01
CA GLN A 195 -16.38 1.25 -0.09
C GLN A 195 -16.74 0.43 1.17
N GLY A 196 -15.78 0.16 2.06
CA GLY A 196 -16.01 -0.41 3.39
C GLY A 196 -16.52 0.58 4.43
N VAL A 197 -16.71 1.86 4.08
CA VAL A 197 -17.30 2.86 4.98
C VAL A 197 -18.80 2.64 5.10
N GLN A 198 -19.28 2.54 6.33
CA GLN A 198 -20.70 2.49 6.66
C GLN A 198 -21.21 3.90 6.94
N PRO A 199 -21.87 4.57 5.97
CA PRO A 199 -22.38 5.92 6.17
C PRO A 199 -23.52 5.91 7.20
N PRO A 200 -23.78 7.03 7.88
CA PRO A 200 -24.99 7.17 8.69
C PRO A 200 -26.24 7.00 7.84
N ALA A 201 -27.25 6.30 8.37
CA ALA A 201 -28.54 6.10 7.68
C ALA A 201 -29.21 7.43 7.28
N GLU A 202 -29.01 8.50 8.05
CA GLU A 202 -29.51 9.85 7.73
C GLU A 202 -28.88 10.41 6.43
N ASP A 203 -27.61 10.10 6.16
CA ASP A 203 -26.93 10.56 4.94
C ASP A 203 -27.41 9.78 3.71
N GLU A 204 -27.74 8.49 3.86
CA GLU A 204 -28.38 7.68 2.81
C GLU A 204 -29.78 8.21 2.46
N THR A 205 -30.64 8.38 3.47
CA THR A 205 -32.03 8.85 3.26
C THR A 205 -32.10 10.26 2.67
N ARG A 206 -31.12 11.12 2.94
CA ARG A 206 -31.01 12.48 2.38
C ARG A 206 -30.29 12.56 1.02
N GLY A 207 -29.87 11.43 0.46
CA GLY A 207 -29.17 11.38 -0.83
C GLY A 207 -27.79 12.04 -0.82
N ARG A 208 -27.10 12.06 0.32
CA ARG A 208 -25.74 12.61 0.46
C ARG A 208 -24.65 11.61 0.05
N VAL A 209 -25.02 10.34 -0.07
CA VAL A 209 -24.17 9.24 -0.52
C VAL A 209 -24.86 8.47 -1.63
N THR A 210 -24.08 7.87 -2.52
CA THR A 210 -24.61 6.95 -3.52
C THR A 210 -25.05 5.65 -2.84
N VAL A 211 -26.27 5.19 -3.11
CA VAL A 211 -26.74 3.87 -2.70
C VAL A 211 -26.59 2.92 -3.88
N THR A 212 -25.58 2.05 -3.80
CA THR A 212 -25.31 1.01 -4.79
C THR A 212 -26.43 -0.03 -4.79
N ARG A 213 -26.85 -0.49 -5.97
CA ARG A 213 -27.91 -1.48 -6.14
C ARG A 213 -27.39 -2.75 -6.82
N ASP A 214 -27.92 -3.89 -6.41
CA ASP A 214 -27.69 -5.18 -7.06
C ASP A 214 -28.53 -5.36 -8.34
N ALA A 215 -28.39 -6.50 -9.00
CA ALA A 215 -29.14 -6.84 -10.21
C ALA A 215 -30.68 -6.88 -10.02
N ASN A 216 -31.14 -7.03 -8.77
CA ASN A 216 -32.56 -7.02 -8.40
C ASN A 216 -33.05 -5.63 -7.95
N GLY A 217 -32.19 -4.62 -8.00
CA GLY A 217 -32.47 -3.26 -7.55
C GLY A 217 -32.41 -3.07 -6.03
N GLN A 218 -32.00 -4.08 -5.27
CA GLN A 218 -31.86 -4.01 -3.80
C GLN A 218 -30.55 -3.32 -3.40
N PRO A 219 -30.49 -2.66 -2.22
CA PRO A 219 -29.24 -2.12 -1.72
C PRO A 219 -28.15 -3.19 -1.64
N PHE A 220 -27.02 -2.92 -2.28
CA PHE A 220 -25.88 -3.84 -2.29
C PHE A 220 -25.16 -3.80 -0.94
N ASP A 221 -24.97 -4.96 -0.31
CA ASP A 221 -24.21 -5.07 0.93
C ASP A 221 -22.71 -5.11 0.64
N TRP A 222 -22.06 -3.95 0.77
CA TRP A 222 -20.62 -3.82 0.57
C TRP A 222 -19.78 -4.74 1.47
N LYS A 223 -20.31 -5.22 2.60
CA LYS A 223 -19.58 -6.19 3.46
C LYS A 223 -19.27 -7.49 2.72
N GLN A 224 -20.05 -7.86 1.71
CA GLN A 224 -19.76 -9.04 0.88
C GLN A 224 -18.46 -8.90 0.08
N MET A 225 -18.03 -7.67 -0.22
CA MET A 225 -16.80 -7.38 -0.97
C MET A 225 -15.68 -6.86 -0.07
N THR A 226 -15.98 -5.97 0.87
CA THR A 226 -14.95 -5.32 1.68
C THR A 226 -14.85 -5.89 3.08
N GLY A 227 -15.73 -6.81 3.50
CA GLY A 227 -15.79 -7.32 4.88
C GLY A 227 -14.47 -7.91 5.38
N ASP A 228 -13.75 -8.65 4.53
CA ASP A 228 -12.46 -9.27 4.83
C ASP A 228 -11.25 -8.38 4.48
N VAL A 229 -11.51 -7.18 3.98
CA VAL A 229 -10.50 -6.17 3.64
C VAL A 229 -10.56 -5.00 4.62
N MET A 230 -11.67 -4.29 4.69
CA MET A 230 -11.83 -3.10 5.51
C MET A 230 -13.29 -2.83 5.85
N GLN A 231 -13.52 -2.50 7.12
CA GLN A 231 -14.79 -1.98 7.61
C GLN A 231 -14.53 -0.71 8.43
N ILE A 232 -15.20 0.38 8.06
CA ILE A 232 -15.16 1.65 8.80
C ILE A 232 -16.58 1.94 9.28
N ARG A 233 -16.76 1.95 10.59
CA ARG A 233 -18.06 2.21 11.22
C ARG A 233 -18.26 3.70 11.42
N SER A 234 -19.52 4.10 11.57
CA SER A 234 -19.90 5.47 11.91
C SER A 234 -20.65 5.54 13.25
N SER A 235 -20.50 6.65 13.96
CA SER A 235 -21.18 6.92 15.24
C SER A 235 -21.43 8.43 15.43
N GLY A 236 -22.55 8.78 16.04
CA GLY A 236 -22.81 10.15 16.48
C GLY A 236 -21.84 10.57 17.59
N ASP A 237 -21.64 9.68 18.56
CA ASP A 237 -20.77 9.85 19.72
C ASP A 237 -19.33 9.40 19.43
N LYS A 238 -18.40 9.96 20.20
CA LYS A 238 -16.98 9.63 20.07
C LYS A 238 -16.75 8.17 20.50
N PRO A 239 -16.24 7.29 19.63
CA PRO A 239 -16.07 5.88 19.98
C PRO A 239 -14.97 5.74 21.02
N GLU A 240 -15.25 5.05 22.14
CA GLU A 240 -14.27 4.86 23.23
C GLU A 240 -13.12 3.94 22.82
N SER A 241 -13.45 2.78 22.23
CA SER A 241 -12.50 1.75 21.78
C SER A 241 -12.39 1.73 20.26
N ALA A 242 -11.51 2.58 19.72
CA ALA A 242 -11.21 2.64 18.30
C ALA A 242 -9.70 2.67 18.08
N ALA A 243 -9.22 1.87 17.12
CA ALA A 243 -7.81 1.87 16.73
C ALA A 243 -7.44 3.16 15.99
N VAL A 244 -8.35 3.60 15.11
CA VAL A 244 -8.26 4.87 14.36
C VAL A 244 -9.65 5.49 14.34
N ARG A 245 -9.74 6.81 14.56
CA ARG A 245 -11.00 7.55 14.47
C ARG A 245 -10.78 8.95 13.93
N VAL A 246 -11.76 9.46 13.18
CA VAL A 246 -11.78 10.82 12.65
C VAL A 246 -13.18 11.41 12.78
N ARG A 247 -13.25 12.72 13.06
CA ARG A 247 -14.51 13.48 13.07
C ARG A 247 -14.69 14.14 11.71
N TYR A 248 -15.80 13.86 11.04
CA TYR A 248 -16.12 14.46 9.75
C TYR A 248 -17.60 14.80 9.66
N ARG A 249 -17.92 16.05 9.31
CA ARG A 249 -19.29 16.58 9.15
C ARG A 249 -20.26 16.26 10.30
N GLY A 250 -19.77 16.24 11.54
CA GLY A 250 -20.64 15.95 12.68
C GLY A 250 -20.90 14.45 12.90
N THR A 251 -20.12 13.57 12.29
CA THR A 251 -20.12 12.11 12.51
C THR A 251 -18.70 11.61 12.79
N TRP A 252 -18.54 10.66 13.72
CA TRP A 252 -17.28 9.94 13.93
C TRP A 252 -17.22 8.73 13.00
N PHE A 253 -16.12 8.59 12.27
CA PHE A 253 -15.80 7.41 11.49
C PHE A 253 -14.61 6.71 12.11
N TYR A 254 -14.65 5.39 12.25
CA TYR A 254 -13.64 4.68 13.01
C TYR A 254 -13.47 3.22 12.58
N ILE A 255 -12.27 2.71 12.85
CA ILE A 255 -11.96 1.27 12.85
C ILE A 255 -12.08 0.80 14.30
N ASP A 256 -12.92 -0.19 14.52
CA ASP A 256 -13.09 -0.81 15.84
C ASP A 256 -11.76 -1.44 16.31
N ASP A 257 -11.41 -1.30 17.58
CA ASP A 257 -10.14 -1.85 18.08
C ASP A 257 -10.08 -3.39 18.04
N SER A 258 -11.23 -4.07 18.07
CA SER A 258 -11.30 -5.52 17.91
C SER A 258 -11.15 -5.99 16.45
N ASP A 259 -11.22 -5.08 15.48
CA ASP A 259 -11.16 -5.40 14.05
C ASP A 259 -9.70 -5.53 13.55
N LEU A 260 -9.13 -6.71 13.77
CA LEU A 260 -7.76 -7.04 13.34
C LEU A 260 -7.60 -7.01 11.81
N THR A 261 -8.66 -7.32 11.07
CA THR A 261 -8.66 -7.35 9.61
C THR A 261 -8.49 -5.94 9.06
N SER A 262 -9.35 -5.01 9.49
CA SER A 262 -9.27 -3.60 9.09
C SER A 262 -7.99 -2.94 9.58
N LYS A 263 -7.51 -3.24 10.79
CA LYS A 263 -6.21 -2.75 11.28
C LYS A 263 -5.05 -3.18 10.38
N SER A 264 -5.05 -4.43 9.94
CA SER A 264 -4.03 -4.96 9.05
C SER A 264 -4.07 -4.27 7.68
N THR A 265 -5.25 -4.07 7.10
CA THR A 265 -5.39 -3.37 5.82
C THR A 265 -5.02 -1.89 5.95
N PHE A 266 -5.35 -1.24 7.06
CA PHE A 266 -4.92 0.12 7.33
C PHE A 266 -3.38 0.21 7.37
N ALA A 267 -2.70 -0.71 8.06
CA ALA A 267 -1.24 -0.79 8.06
C ALA A 267 -0.66 -1.06 6.66
N LEU A 268 -1.31 -1.90 5.85
CA LEU A 268 -0.93 -2.13 4.46
C LEU A 268 -0.99 -0.82 3.64
N LEU A 269 -2.09 -0.06 3.76
CA LEU A 269 -2.24 1.22 3.07
C LEU A 269 -1.16 2.23 3.50
N MET A 270 -0.81 2.26 4.79
CA MET A 270 0.29 3.11 5.29
C MET A 270 1.64 2.72 4.69
N ASN A 271 1.92 1.42 4.56
CA ASN A 271 3.14 0.94 3.91
C ASN A 271 3.15 1.25 2.40
N LEU A 272 2.02 1.05 1.71
CA LEU A 272 1.87 1.42 0.30
C LEU A 272 2.10 2.92 0.10
N PHE A 273 1.55 3.76 0.97
CA PHE A 273 1.78 5.21 0.96
C PHE A 273 3.26 5.56 1.14
N ALA A 274 3.93 4.95 2.13
CA ALA A 274 5.35 5.18 2.38
C ALA A 274 6.22 4.76 1.19
N LEU A 275 5.92 3.62 0.56
CA LEU A 275 6.63 3.14 -0.63
C LEU A 275 6.46 4.11 -1.81
N GLN A 276 5.24 4.59 -2.04
CA GLN A 276 4.99 5.54 -3.13
C GLN A 276 5.63 6.90 -2.89
N ALA A 277 5.70 7.37 -1.63
CA ALA A 277 6.39 8.60 -1.29
C ALA A 277 7.93 8.48 -1.39
N GLY A 278 8.49 7.31 -1.10
CA GLY A 278 9.92 7.03 -1.17
C GLY A 278 10.47 6.86 -2.59
N ASP A 279 9.62 6.60 -3.57
CA ASP A 279 9.98 6.41 -4.98
C ASP A 279 10.24 7.72 -5.74
N ILE A 280 10.18 8.88 -5.07
CA ILE A 280 10.50 10.17 -5.68
C ILE A 280 12.04 10.29 -5.79
N PRO A 281 12.62 10.36 -6.99
CA PRO A 281 14.04 10.63 -7.14
C PRO A 281 14.33 11.98 -6.48
N THR A 282 15.11 11.98 -5.42
CA THR A 282 15.57 13.23 -4.80
C THR A 282 16.48 13.93 -5.81
N THR A 283 15.96 14.91 -6.54
CA THR A 283 16.80 15.92 -7.19
C THR A 283 17.65 16.56 -6.11
N ALA A 284 18.93 16.76 -6.40
CA ALA A 284 19.90 17.37 -5.48
C ALA A 284 19.31 18.63 -4.83
N PRO A 285 19.62 18.91 -3.55
CA PRO A 285 18.96 19.96 -2.79
C PRO A 285 19.03 21.30 -3.53
N VAL A 286 17.86 21.88 -3.81
CA VAL A 286 17.73 23.16 -4.54
C VAL A 286 18.07 24.35 -3.64
N LEU A 287 18.00 24.19 -2.32
CA LEU A 287 18.38 25.24 -1.37
C LEU A 287 18.76 24.66 -0.01
N THR A 288 20.00 24.89 0.42
CA THR A 288 20.46 24.67 1.80
C THR A 288 20.53 26.02 2.50
N LEU A 289 19.64 26.27 3.46
CA LEU A 289 19.73 27.43 4.33
C LEU A 289 20.44 27.02 5.63
N PRO A 290 21.56 27.65 6.00
CA PRO A 290 22.13 27.46 7.33
C PRO A 290 21.18 28.05 8.37
N VAL A 291 20.96 27.32 9.45
CA VAL A 291 20.22 27.85 10.62
C VAL A 291 21.23 28.65 11.45
N ALA A 292 21.39 29.94 11.13
CA ALA A 292 22.14 30.86 11.98
C ALA A 292 21.24 31.32 13.15
N ARG A 293 21.75 31.23 14.39
CA ARG A 293 21.19 31.95 15.54
C ARG A 293 21.96 33.24 15.74
#